data_AF-A0A238Z982-F1
#
_entry.id   AF-A0A238Z982-F1
#
_cell.length_a   1.000
_cell.length_b   1.000
_cell.length_c   1.000
_cell.angle_alpha   90.00
_cell.angle_beta   90.00
_cell.angle_gamma   90.00
#
_symmetry.space_group_name_H-M   'P 1'
#
loop_
_entity.id
_entity.type
_entity.pdbx_description
1 polymer ?
#
loop_
_entity_poly.entity_id
_entity_poly.type
_entity_poly.pdbx_seq_one_letter_code
_entity_poly.pdbx_strand_id
1 'polypeptide(L)'
;MVTENSPRQPGRRQVLKGAAALGGLAAVGGGGALAWQLRSGDSPADGAAAGAQESTLDELANAVVSGGPGKDGIPPIDDPQFAGAGDVDFLQDDDIVFGLVYSGEARVYPQPVLVWHEIVNDTFGDDRLAVTYCPLTGTTVGFTGTDERPDMTFGTTGNLVNSNLLMYDRDTDSDWPQVLGTAISGSLKGRQLRTVPLVWTTWRAWRAEHPDTRVLTTDTGALRDYHRDPYGSYREQSGYYVDEGTIFPVEPTDDTFGSKEVVLGIRGGDSQLAIPKERVREEGTVDAEVGGVGVRAEWDEDLETARVSRADSGEPADFMDAMWFSWFSFYPDTEVRR
;
A
#
# COMPACT_ATOMS: atom_id res chain seq x y z
N MET A 1 20.15 60.36 -49.66
CA MET A 1 18.77 60.92 -49.61
C MET A 1 18.13 60.31 -48.38
N VAL A 2 18.16 61.01 -47.22
CA VAL A 2 17.06 61.88 -46.69
C VAL A 2 15.86 60.99 -46.30
N THR A 3 15.33 60.91 -45.08
CA THR A 3 15.54 61.51 -43.74
C THR A 3 14.71 60.72 -42.72
N GLU A 4 15.04 60.88 -41.44
CA GLU A 4 14.29 60.51 -40.22
C GLU A 4 12.78 60.85 -40.21
N ASN A 5 12.01 60.11 -39.39
CA ASN A 5 11.23 60.73 -38.30
C ASN A 5 10.63 59.68 -37.33
N SER A 6 11.04 59.75 -36.05
CA SER A 6 10.16 59.47 -34.88
C SER A 6 9.21 60.69 -34.69
N PRO A 7 8.35 60.84 -33.64
CA PRO A 7 8.03 60.01 -32.46
C PRO A 7 6.51 59.98 -32.10
N ARG A 8 6.14 59.30 -31.00
CA ARG A 8 5.40 59.84 -29.81
C ARG A 8 4.48 58.81 -29.14
N GLN A 9 4.74 58.54 -27.86
CA GLN A 9 3.71 58.15 -26.89
C GLN A 9 2.82 59.36 -26.54
N PRO A 10 1.54 59.13 -26.25
CA PRO A 10 0.98 59.39 -24.91
C PRO A 10 0.06 58.22 -24.49
N GLY A 11 -0.44 58.04 -23.27
CA GLY A 11 -0.47 58.81 -22.05
C GLY A 11 -1.43 58.07 -21.10
N ARG A 12 -1.07 58.01 -19.82
CA ARG A 12 -1.79 57.34 -18.73
C ARG A 12 -3.20 57.92 -18.55
N ARG A 13 -4.24 57.07 -18.51
CA ARG A 13 -5.54 57.39 -17.88
C ARG A 13 -5.96 56.23 -16.98
N GLN A 14 -6.03 56.52 -15.68
CA GLN A 14 -6.81 55.75 -14.71
C GLN A 14 -8.28 56.16 -14.83
N VAL A 15 -9.22 55.19 -14.77
CA VAL A 15 -10.57 55.39 -14.19
C VAL A 15 -10.99 54.11 -13.46
N LEU A 16 -11.70 54.36 -12.37
CA LEU A 16 -12.16 53.52 -11.27
C LEU A 16 -13.10 52.35 -11.62
N LYS A 17 -13.01 51.32 -10.75
CA LYS A 17 -14.05 50.57 -10.02
C LYS A 17 -15.46 50.48 -10.62
N GLY A 18 -15.91 49.23 -10.80
CA GLY A 18 -17.32 48.86 -10.85
C GLY A 18 -17.47 47.35 -10.61
N ALA A 19 -17.97 46.98 -9.43
CA ALA A 19 -18.37 45.63 -9.11
C ALA A 19 -19.69 45.28 -9.83
N ALA A 20 -19.79 44.08 -10.38
CA ALA A 20 -21.06 43.41 -10.63
C ALA A 20 -20.85 41.91 -10.47
N ALA A 21 -21.67 41.32 -9.61
CA ALA A 21 -21.72 39.91 -9.29
C ALA A 21 -22.68 39.16 -10.22
N LEU A 22 -22.56 37.83 -10.18
CA LEU A 22 -23.51 36.77 -10.54
C LEU A 22 -23.49 36.24 -11.98
N GLY A 23 -23.19 34.94 -12.08
CA GLY A 23 -23.40 34.11 -13.27
C GLY A 23 -22.50 32.88 -13.24
N GLY A 24 -22.91 31.85 -12.51
CA GLY A 24 -22.09 30.68 -12.21
C GLY A 24 -21.84 29.74 -13.40
N LEU A 25 -20.78 28.95 -13.26
CA LEU A 25 -20.72 27.52 -13.57
C LEU A 25 -19.42 27.00 -12.93
N ALA A 26 -19.54 26.36 -11.77
CA ALA A 26 -18.43 25.71 -11.11
C ALA A 26 -18.16 24.38 -11.82
N ALA A 27 -17.12 24.34 -12.64
CA ALA A 27 -16.43 23.09 -12.94
C ALA A 27 -15.45 22.85 -11.78
N VAL A 28 -15.78 21.92 -10.89
CA VAL A 28 -14.87 21.46 -9.84
C VAL A 28 -13.86 20.54 -10.50
N GLY A 29 -12.77 21.11 -11.01
CA GLY A 29 -11.55 20.38 -11.29
C GLY A 29 -10.75 20.25 -10.00
N GLY A 30 -10.98 19.16 -9.27
CA GLY A 30 -10.24 18.81 -8.05
C GLY A 30 -8.88 18.24 -8.37
N GLY A 31 -7.94 19.09 -8.79
CA GLY A 31 -6.51 18.76 -8.80
C GLY A 31 -5.89 19.18 -7.47
N GLY A 32 -6.08 18.36 -6.43
CA GLY A 32 -5.43 18.54 -5.14
C GLY A 32 -4.25 17.58 -5.03
N ALA A 33 -3.02 18.10 -5.17
CA ALA A 33 -1.82 17.36 -4.81
C ALA A 33 -1.86 17.06 -3.30
N LEU A 34 -2.06 15.80 -2.94
CA LEU A 34 -2.07 15.31 -1.57
C LEU A 34 -0.63 15.20 -1.07
N ALA A 35 -0.27 16.06 -0.11
CA ALA A 35 0.98 15.94 0.64
C ALA A 35 0.77 14.90 1.75
N TRP A 36 1.32 13.70 1.57
CA TRP A 36 1.28 12.64 2.57
C TRP A 36 2.18 12.99 3.76
N GLN A 37 1.57 13.38 4.88
CA GLN A 37 2.25 13.48 6.17
C GLN A 37 1.44 12.74 7.23
N LEU A 38 1.64 11.43 7.32
CA LEU A 38 1.27 10.66 8.51
C LEU A 38 2.22 11.08 9.63
N ARG A 39 1.74 11.94 10.54
CA ARG A 39 2.41 12.21 11.81
C ARG A 39 2.08 11.09 12.79
N SER A 40 3.07 10.31 13.16
CA SER A 40 3.13 9.62 14.44
C SER A 40 3.13 10.70 15.54
N GLY A 41 2.15 10.66 16.44
CA GLY A 41 2.07 11.58 17.58
C GLY A 41 3.10 11.20 18.65
N ASP A 42 3.74 12.21 19.26
CA ASP A 42 4.64 12.05 20.41
C ASP A 42 3.97 11.26 21.56
N SER A 43 4.64 10.20 22.03
CA SER A 43 4.27 9.46 23.24
C SER A 43 4.68 10.22 24.51
N PRO A 44 3.91 10.09 25.60
CA PRO A 44 4.57 9.98 26.90
C PRO A 44 4.05 8.82 27.77
N ALA A 45 5.03 8.08 28.30
CA ALA A 45 5.05 7.14 29.44
C ALA A 45 5.40 5.66 29.09
N ASP A 46 6.04 4.97 30.06
CA ASP A 46 5.98 3.51 30.29
C ASP A 46 7.10 2.58 29.76
N GLY A 47 8.17 2.47 30.56
CA GLY A 47 9.19 1.41 30.39
C GLY A 47 8.67 -0.04 30.50
N ALA A 48 7.44 -0.26 30.98
CA ALA A 48 6.79 -1.58 30.96
C ALA A 48 6.17 -1.91 29.60
N ALA A 49 5.58 -0.91 28.91
CA ALA A 49 5.06 -1.07 27.55
C ALA A 49 6.20 -1.27 26.55
N ALA A 50 7.30 -0.52 26.69
CA ALA A 50 8.52 -0.73 25.92
C ALA A 50 9.10 -2.15 26.13
N GLY A 51 9.12 -2.65 27.37
CA GLY A 51 9.60 -4.00 27.68
C GLY A 51 8.71 -5.12 27.11
N ALA A 52 7.38 -4.94 27.14
CA ALA A 52 6.45 -5.90 26.54
C ALA A 52 6.57 -5.92 25.01
N GLN A 53 6.66 -4.75 24.38
CA GLN A 53 6.88 -4.62 22.94
C GLN A 53 8.20 -5.26 22.52
N GLU A 54 9.29 -5.04 23.26
CA GLU A 54 10.59 -5.66 22.97
C GLU A 54 10.54 -7.19 23.06
N SER A 55 9.82 -7.75 24.05
CA SER A 55 9.61 -9.20 24.17
C SER A 55 8.81 -9.79 23.01
N THR A 56 7.77 -9.11 22.54
CA THR A 56 6.99 -9.55 21.37
C THR A 56 7.84 -9.53 20.09
N LEU A 57 8.70 -8.53 19.90
CA LEU A 57 9.61 -8.48 18.75
C LEU A 57 10.65 -9.62 18.81
N ASP A 58 11.14 -9.98 20.00
CA ASP A 58 12.04 -11.14 20.16
C ASP A 58 11.32 -12.46 19.87
N GLU A 59 10.07 -12.62 20.28
CA GLU A 59 9.26 -13.79 19.95
C GLU A 59 9.11 -13.95 18.44
N LEU A 60 8.78 -12.86 17.72
CA LEU A 60 8.72 -12.87 16.26
C LEU A 60 10.07 -13.19 15.61
N ALA A 61 11.16 -12.59 16.09
CA ALA A 61 12.51 -12.85 15.58
C ALA A 61 12.91 -14.33 15.77
N ASN A 62 12.53 -14.94 16.88
CA ASN A 62 12.79 -16.36 17.17
C ASN A 62 11.88 -17.31 16.38
N ALA A 63 10.71 -16.85 15.91
CA ALA A 63 9.76 -17.61 15.13
C ALA A 63 10.04 -17.59 13.61
N VAL A 64 11.06 -16.87 13.16
CA VAL A 64 11.45 -16.81 11.75
C VAL A 64 11.83 -18.20 11.22
N VAL A 65 11.26 -18.58 10.09
CA VAL A 65 11.54 -19.82 9.37
C VAL A 65 11.97 -19.55 7.93
N SER A 66 12.74 -20.47 7.34
CA SER A 66 13.12 -20.34 5.93
C SER A 66 11.96 -20.75 5.01
N GLY A 67 11.68 -19.91 4.02
CA GLY A 67 10.76 -20.20 2.92
C GLY A 67 11.38 -21.05 1.81
N GLY A 68 12.70 -21.28 1.86
CA GLY A 68 13.46 -22.07 0.88
C GLY A 68 14.43 -21.23 0.02
N PRO A 69 14.00 -20.13 -0.61
CA PRO A 69 14.91 -19.20 -1.29
C PRO A 69 15.93 -18.60 -0.31
N GLY A 70 17.13 -18.31 -0.81
CA GLY A 70 18.10 -17.48 -0.07
C GLY A 70 17.76 -15.99 -0.18
N LYS A 71 18.60 -15.16 0.44
CA LYS A 71 18.55 -13.70 0.31
C LYS A 71 18.55 -13.27 -1.15
N ASP A 72 17.58 -12.45 -1.54
CA ASP A 72 17.26 -12.04 -2.91
C ASP A 72 17.05 -13.20 -3.92
N GLY A 73 16.76 -14.42 -3.42
CA GLY A 73 16.39 -15.58 -4.24
C GLY A 73 15.01 -15.43 -4.89
N ILE A 74 14.19 -14.53 -4.33
CA ILE A 74 13.02 -13.94 -4.97
C ILE A 74 13.45 -12.52 -5.34
N PRO A 75 13.94 -12.29 -6.58
CA PRO A 75 14.70 -11.09 -6.88
C PRO A 75 13.81 -9.84 -6.80
N PRO A 76 14.10 -8.86 -5.93
CA PRO A 76 13.40 -7.58 -5.94
C PRO A 76 13.57 -6.87 -7.29
N ILE A 77 12.59 -6.07 -7.69
CA ILE A 77 12.71 -5.19 -8.87
C ILE A 77 13.23 -3.83 -8.40
N ASP A 78 14.46 -3.50 -8.79
CA ASP A 78 15.14 -2.26 -8.38
C ASP A 78 15.17 -1.16 -9.44
N ASP A 79 14.90 -1.53 -10.69
CA ASP A 79 14.80 -0.62 -11.84
C ASP A 79 13.51 -0.93 -12.61
N PRO A 80 12.34 -0.62 -12.01
CA PRO A 80 11.05 -1.01 -12.59
C PRO A 80 10.80 -0.29 -13.92
N GLN A 81 10.53 -1.07 -14.96
CA GLN A 81 10.13 -0.56 -16.27
C GLN A 81 8.61 -0.49 -16.35
N PHE A 82 8.08 0.64 -16.79
CA PHE A 82 6.65 0.88 -16.91
C PHE A 82 6.23 1.21 -18.34
N ALA A 83 5.09 0.69 -18.76
CA ALA A 83 4.44 0.99 -20.04
C ALA A 83 3.06 1.67 -19.81
N GLY A 84 2.51 2.28 -20.86
CA GLY A 84 1.14 2.80 -20.79
C GLY A 84 0.11 1.66 -20.77
N ALA A 85 -1.08 1.92 -20.23
CA ALA A 85 -2.17 0.94 -20.16
C ALA A 85 -2.50 0.25 -21.50
N GLY A 86 -2.40 0.98 -22.61
CA GLY A 86 -2.68 0.45 -23.97
C GLY A 86 -1.54 -0.36 -24.60
N ASP A 87 -0.35 -0.37 -23.99
CA ASP A 87 0.85 -1.03 -24.52
C ASP A 87 1.14 -2.38 -23.84
N VAL A 88 0.26 -2.82 -22.93
CA VAL A 88 0.40 -4.06 -22.18
C VAL A 88 -0.57 -5.12 -22.71
N ASP A 89 -0.03 -6.28 -23.09
CA ASP A 89 -0.79 -7.41 -23.65
C ASP A 89 -0.77 -8.68 -22.78
N PHE A 90 0.00 -8.70 -21.69
CA PHE A 90 0.11 -9.87 -20.81
C PHE A 90 -1.00 -9.95 -19.73
N LEU A 91 -1.74 -8.86 -19.52
CA LEU A 91 -2.83 -8.78 -18.54
C LEU A 91 -4.19 -9.01 -19.16
N GLN A 92 -5.03 -9.74 -18.44
CA GLN A 92 -6.44 -9.95 -18.73
C GLN A 92 -7.30 -9.09 -17.80
N ASP A 93 -8.54 -8.84 -18.20
CA ASP A 93 -9.46 -7.95 -17.50
C ASP A 93 -9.65 -8.27 -16.01
N ASP A 94 -9.73 -9.55 -15.68
CA ASP A 94 -9.97 -10.04 -14.32
C ASP A 94 -8.67 -10.38 -13.57
N ASP A 95 -7.50 -10.00 -14.10
CA ASP A 95 -6.25 -10.12 -13.34
C ASP A 95 -6.24 -9.17 -12.16
N ILE A 96 -5.78 -9.68 -11.01
CA ILE A 96 -5.59 -8.85 -9.83
C ILE A 96 -4.40 -7.92 -10.06
N VAL A 97 -4.62 -6.66 -9.71
CA VAL A 97 -3.60 -5.62 -9.75
C VAL A 97 -3.64 -4.80 -8.48
N PHE A 98 -2.50 -4.23 -8.13
CA PHE A 98 -2.39 -3.32 -7.01
C PHE A 98 -2.12 -1.91 -7.53
N GLY A 99 -3.13 -1.07 -7.41
CA GLY A 99 -3.08 0.31 -7.87
C GLY A 99 -2.54 1.24 -6.79
N LEU A 100 -1.74 2.23 -7.21
CA LEU A 100 -1.20 3.27 -6.33
C LEU A 100 -1.34 4.63 -7.02
N VAL A 101 -2.00 5.56 -6.34
CA VAL A 101 -1.94 6.99 -6.71
C VAL A 101 -1.05 7.69 -5.70
N TYR A 102 0.11 8.15 -6.15
CA TYR A 102 1.10 8.80 -5.30
C TYR A 102 1.65 10.05 -5.99
N SER A 103 1.66 11.18 -5.28
CA SER A 103 2.11 12.48 -5.80
C SER A 103 1.46 12.86 -7.16
N GLY A 104 0.21 12.45 -7.37
CA GLY A 104 -0.56 12.70 -8.59
C GLY A 104 -0.28 11.76 -9.76
N GLU A 105 0.62 10.79 -9.60
CA GLU A 105 0.90 9.75 -10.60
C GLU A 105 0.19 8.45 -10.22
N ALA A 106 -0.56 7.88 -11.17
CA ALA A 106 -1.22 6.59 -11.01
C ALA A 106 -0.33 5.49 -11.63
N ARG A 107 0.16 4.56 -10.80
CA ARG A 107 0.86 3.36 -11.24
C ARG A 107 0.11 2.11 -10.80
N VAL A 108 0.36 1.02 -11.51
CA VAL A 108 -0.22 -0.29 -11.18
C VAL A 108 0.85 -1.36 -11.22
N TYR A 109 0.81 -2.22 -10.21
CA TYR A 109 1.74 -3.32 -10.00
C TYR A 109 0.95 -4.63 -10.13
N PRO A 110 1.07 -5.34 -11.27
CA PRO A 110 0.26 -6.52 -11.48
C PRO A 110 0.66 -7.67 -10.57
N GLN A 111 -0.33 -8.34 -9.98
CA GLN A 111 -0.10 -9.52 -9.16
C GLN A 111 0.70 -10.62 -9.89
N PRO A 112 0.47 -10.90 -11.20
CA PRO A 112 1.26 -11.90 -11.91
C PRO A 112 2.77 -11.59 -11.99
N VAL A 113 3.16 -10.32 -11.85
CA VAL A 113 4.58 -9.93 -11.73
C VAL A 113 5.00 -10.01 -10.27
N LEU A 114 4.24 -9.40 -9.35
CA LEU A 114 4.63 -9.32 -7.94
C LEU A 114 4.75 -10.68 -7.25
N VAL A 115 3.97 -11.69 -7.62
CA VAL A 115 4.08 -13.04 -7.03
C VAL A 115 5.47 -13.67 -7.22
N TRP A 116 6.25 -13.20 -8.20
CA TRP A 116 7.60 -13.70 -8.49
C TRP A 116 8.74 -12.82 -7.94
N HIS A 117 8.40 -11.63 -7.45
CA HIS A 117 9.37 -10.59 -7.11
C HIS A 117 9.20 -10.05 -5.69
N GLU A 118 7.98 -10.10 -5.15
CA GLU A 118 7.54 -9.67 -3.81
C GLU A 118 7.76 -8.19 -3.48
N ILE A 119 8.81 -7.55 -4.01
CA ILE A 119 9.24 -6.19 -3.70
C ILE A 119 9.61 -5.48 -5.00
N VAL A 120 9.10 -4.26 -5.17
CA VAL A 120 9.50 -3.31 -6.20
C VAL A 120 9.98 -2.04 -5.51
N ASN A 121 11.28 -1.75 -5.57
CA ASN A 121 11.83 -0.48 -5.10
C ASN A 121 11.64 0.58 -6.19
N ASP A 122 10.56 1.35 -6.06
CA ASP A 122 10.14 2.34 -7.04
C ASP A 122 10.52 3.77 -6.63
N THR A 123 10.40 4.71 -7.57
CA THR A 123 10.65 6.13 -7.38
C THR A 123 9.55 6.97 -8.04
N PHE A 124 8.98 7.88 -7.25
CA PHE A 124 7.97 8.85 -7.66
C PHE A 124 8.54 10.26 -7.51
N GLY A 125 9.03 10.83 -8.61
CA GLY A 125 9.78 12.09 -8.55
C GLY A 125 11.07 11.89 -7.73
N ASP A 126 11.15 12.55 -6.57
CA ASP A 126 12.29 12.45 -5.65
C ASP A 126 12.03 11.44 -4.51
N ASP A 127 10.79 10.96 -4.33
CA ASP A 127 10.41 10.06 -3.24
C ASP A 127 10.69 8.60 -3.62
N ARG A 128 11.32 7.84 -2.72
CA ARG A 128 11.50 6.38 -2.90
C ARG A 128 10.47 5.61 -2.10
N LEU A 129 9.89 4.60 -2.74
CA LEU A 129 8.84 3.78 -2.17
C LEU A 129 9.01 2.33 -2.61
N ALA A 130 9.00 1.40 -1.65
CA ALA A 130 8.94 -0.01 -1.93
C ALA A 130 7.49 -0.50 -1.95
N VAL A 131 7.02 -1.00 -3.08
CA VAL A 131 5.73 -1.72 -3.17
C VAL A 131 6.00 -3.18 -2.88
N THR A 132 5.24 -3.75 -1.95
CA THR A 132 5.46 -5.11 -1.46
C THR A 132 4.19 -5.93 -1.57
N TYR A 133 4.32 -7.22 -1.90
CA TYR A 133 3.22 -8.16 -1.98
C TYR A 133 3.65 -9.53 -1.42
N CYS A 134 2.88 -10.05 -0.46
CA CYS A 134 3.05 -11.40 0.04
C CYS A 134 1.92 -12.30 -0.47
N PRO A 135 2.19 -13.24 -1.41
CA PRO A 135 1.15 -14.12 -1.95
C PRO A 135 0.59 -15.07 -0.90
N LEU A 136 1.39 -15.43 0.12
CA LEU A 136 0.94 -16.32 1.19
C LEU A 136 -0.10 -15.70 2.11
N THR A 137 -0.13 -14.38 2.21
CA THR A 137 -1.03 -13.68 3.16
C THR A 137 -2.03 -12.79 2.46
N GLY A 138 -1.93 -12.66 1.13
CA GLY A 138 -2.73 -11.74 0.35
C GLY A 138 -2.62 -10.33 0.90
N THR A 139 -1.41 -9.85 1.15
CA THR A 139 -1.16 -8.50 1.68
C THR A 139 -0.30 -7.69 0.71
N THR A 140 -0.67 -6.43 0.53
CA THR A 140 0.05 -5.49 -0.32
C THR A 140 0.19 -4.16 0.40
N VAL A 141 1.43 -3.66 0.53
CA VAL A 141 1.73 -2.42 1.26
C VAL A 141 2.88 -1.68 0.58
N GLY A 142 2.78 -0.35 0.50
CA GLY A 142 3.86 0.52 0.11
C GLY A 142 4.63 1.02 1.33
N PHE A 143 5.95 1.13 1.25
CA PHE A 143 6.81 1.64 2.33
C PHE A 143 7.79 2.70 1.84
N THR A 144 7.88 3.83 2.53
CA THR A 144 8.86 4.89 2.20
C THR A 144 10.07 4.93 3.15
N GLY A 145 10.17 4.02 4.12
CA GLY A 145 11.17 4.06 5.20
C GLY A 145 10.60 4.55 6.53
N THR A 146 11.49 4.89 7.47
CA THR A 146 11.11 5.44 8.79
C THR A 146 11.03 6.97 8.76
N ASP A 147 10.66 7.60 9.89
CA ASP A 147 10.64 9.07 10.00
C ASP A 147 12.04 9.70 9.90
N GLU A 148 13.07 9.06 10.47
CA GLU A 148 14.45 9.56 10.48
C GLU A 148 15.27 9.03 9.30
N ARG A 149 14.78 7.98 8.65
CA ARG A 149 15.36 7.44 7.41
C ARG A 149 14.26 7.30 6.37
N PRO A 150 13.86 8.40 5.72
CA PRO A 150 13.08 8.32 4.51
C PRO A 150 13.93 7.66 3.40
N ASP A 151 13.25 7.13 2.39
CA ASP A 151 13.83 6.64 1.13
C ASP A 151 14.63 5.33 1.23
N MET A 152 14.23 4.47 2.17
CA MET A 152 14.80 3.13 2.34
C MET A 152 14.44 2.21 1.16
N THR A 153 15.37 1.30 0.82
CA THR A 153 15.12 0.19 -0.11
C THR A 153 15.25 -1.14 0.57
N PHE A 154 14.49 -2.11 0.06
CA PHE A 154 14.35 -3.41 0.68
C PHE A 154 14.73 -4.52 -0.28
N GLY A 155 15.14 -5.66 0.27
CA GLY A 155 15.23 -6.91 -0.46
C GLY A 155 14.50 -8.04 0.24
N THR A 156 14.43 -9.19 -0.42
CA THR A 156 13.77 -10.37 0.13
C THR A 156 14.77 -11.19 0.93
N THR A 157 14.41 -11.62 2.14
CA THR A 157 15.27 -12.52 2.91
C THR A 157 15.15 -13.97 2.43
N GLY A 158 14.00 -14.32 1.83
CA GLY A 158 13.59 -15.70 1.60
C GLY A 158 13.06 -16.41 2.87
N ASN A 159 12.98 -15.69 3.99
CA ASN A 159 12.42 -16.15 5.25
C ASN A 159 11.01 -15.58 5.48
N LEU A 160 10.31 -16.18 6.45
CA LEU A 160 8.94 -15.89 6.78
C LEU A 160 8.78 -15.87 8.30
N VAL A 161 7.83 -15.07 8.79
CA VAL A 161 7.28 -15.21 10.14
C VAL A 161 5.77 -15.08 10.03
N ASN A 162 5.03 -15.98 10.69
CA ASN A 162 3.58 -16.09 10.55
C ASN A 162 3.09 -16.17 9.09
N SER A 163 3.78 -16.97 8.28
CA SER A 163 3.62 -17.08 6.82
C SER A 163 3.74 -15.78 6.03
N ASN A 164 4.03 -14.64 6.66
CA ASN A 164 4.24 -13.37 5.99
C ASN A 164 5.71 -13.19 5.60
N LEU A 165 5.94 -12.50 4.48
CA LEU A 165 7.28 -12.25 3.97
C LEU A 165 8.10 -11.41 4.96
N LEU A 166 9.37 -11.76 5.13
CA LEU A 166 10.33 -11.01 5.89
C LEU A 166 11.26 -10.25 4.94
N MET A 167 11.18 -8.94 4.95
CA MET A 167 12.05 -8.05 4.18
C MET A 167 13.32 -7.75 4.96
N TYR A 168 14.40 -7.38 4.27
CA TYR A 168 15.53 -6.71 4.90
C TYR A 168 15.73 -5.33 4.30
N ASP A 169 16.16 -4.34 5.09
CA ASP A 169 16.61 -3.06 4.53
C ASP A 169 18.08 -3.12 4.11
N ARG A 170 18.40 -2.53 2.95
CA ARG A 170 19.75 -2.67 2.36
C ARG A 170 20.83 -1.87 3.08
N ASP A 171 20.46 -0.87 3.86
CA ASP A 171 21.42 0.01 4.53
C ASP A 171 21.96 -0.60 5.83
N THR A 172 21.12 -1.34 6.56
CA THR A 172 21.45 -1.85 7.90
C THR A 172 21.26 -3.34 8.08
N ASP A 173 20.65 -4.01 7.12
CA ASP A 173 20.33 -5.43 7.18
C ASP A 173 19.41 -5.80 8.36
N SER A 174 18.52 -4.89 8.77
CA SER A 174 17.49 -5.18 9.75
C SER A 174 16.31 -5.88 9.07
N ASP A 175 15.64 -6.79 9.78
CA ASP A 175 14.54 -7.57 9.22
C ASP A 175 13.16 -7.01 9.61
N TRP A 176 12.23 -7.02 8.65
CA TRP A 176 10.93 -6.36 8.73
C TRP A 176 9.81 -7.29 8.23
N PRO A 177 8.95 -7.84 9.10
CA PRO A 177 7.74 -8.50 8.66
C PRO A 177 6.85 -7.48 7.97
N GLN A 178 6.38 -7.79 6.76
CA GLN A 178 5.64 -6.86 5.92
C GLN A 178 4.35 -6.36 6.57
N VAL A 179 3.52 -7.25 7.14
CA VAL A 179 2.27 -6.84 7.80
C VAL A 179 2.55 -5.92 8.99
N LEU A 180 3.54 -6.28 9.81
CA LEU A 180 3.88 -5.52 11.01
C LEU A 180 4.49 -4.14 10.66
N GLY A 181 5.35 -4.08 9.65
CA GLY A 181 6.07 -2.88 9.26
C GLY A 181 7.07 -2.37 10.32
N THR A 182 7.39 -3.19 11.32
CA THR A 182 8.33 -2.85 12.41
C THR A 182 9.48 -3.82 12.41
N ALA A 183 10.71 -3.31 12.54
CA ALA A 183 11.89 -4.16 12.53
C ALA A 183 11.91 -5.06 13.77
N ILE A 184 12.11 -6.37 13.55
CA ILE A 184 12.20 -7.36 14.63
C ILE A 184 13.65 -7.70 15.00
N SER A 185 14.60 -7.38 14.12
CA SER A 185 16.03 -7.65 14.28
C SER A 185 16.88 -6.46 13.81
N GLY A 186 18.20 -6.55 13.96
CA GLY A 186 19.14 -5.56 13.42
C GLY A 186 19.18 -4.24 14.18
N SER A 187 19.90 -3.27 13.60
CA SER A 187 20.14 -1.97 14.25
C SER A 187 18.90 -1.07 14.31
N LEU A 188 17.87 -1.41 13.52
CA LEU A 188 16.61 -0.70 13.47
C LEU A 188 15.49 -1.39 14.26
N LYS A 189 15.76 -2.44 15.04
CA LYS A 189 14.76 -3.13 15.86
C LYS A 189 13.85 -2.14 16.61
N GLY A 190 12.53 -2.35 16.51
CA GLY A 190 11.49 -1.52 17.12
C GLY A 190 11.16 -0.24 16.35
N ARG A 191 11.87 0.10 15.28
CA ARG A 191 11.49 1.21 14.40
C ARG A 191 10.37 0.75 13.46
N GLN A 192 9.46 1.67 13.13
CA GLN A 192 8.30 1.41 12.29
C GLN A 192 8.43 2.15 10.95
N LEU A 193 8.03 1.48 9.87
CA LEU A 193 7.98 2.04 8.52
C LEU A 193 6.70 2.86 8.34
N ARG A 194 6.83 3.99 7.64
CA ARG A 194 5.70 4.72 7.07
C ARG A 194 5.12 3.93 5.91
N THR A 195 3.80 3.79 5.92
CA THR A 195 3.06 3.00 4.95
C THR A 195 2.30 3.87 3.96
N VAL A 196 2.07 3.30 2.79
CA VAL A 196 1.22 3.86 1.75
C VAL A 196 0.27 2.74 1.30
N PRO A 197 -1.04 2.89 1.49
CA PRO A 197 -1.99 1.85 1.12
C PRO A 197 -2.08 1.73 -0.41
N LEU A 198 -2.25 0.49 -0.89
CA LEU A 198 -2.52 0.21 -2.30
C LEU A 198 -3.96 -0.30 -2.46
N VAL A 199 -4.51 -0.07 -3.64
CA VAL A 199 -5.85 -0.53 -4.02
C VAL A 199 -5.75 -1.94 -4.61
N TRP A 200 -6.29 -2.93 -3.90
CA TRP A 200 -6.49 -4.28 -4.43
C TRP A 200 -7.73 -4.30 -5.33
N THR A 201 -7.55 -4.46 -6.64
CA THR A 201 -8.66 -4.45 -7.62
C THR A 201 -8.35 -5.34 -8.84
N THR A 202 -9.23 -5.34 -9.84
CA THR A 202 -9.00 -5.96 -11.14
C THR A 202 -8.38 -4.99 -12.13
N TRP A 203 -7.65 -5.51 -13.13
CA TRP A 203 -7.08 -4.68 -14.19
C TRP A 203 -8.16 -3.88 -14.93
N ARG A 204 -9.32 -4.48 -15.21
CA ARG A 204 -10.45 -3.83 -15.86
C ARG A 204 -10.96 -2.62 -15.06
N ALA A 205 -11.18 -2.79 -13.76
CA ALA A 205 -11.67 -1.71 -12.90
C ALA A 205 -10.63 -0.59 -12.79
N TRP A 206 -9.38 -0.94 -12.50
CA TRP A 206 -8.30 0.04 -12.39
C TRP A 206 -8.09 0.85 -13.67
N ARG A 207 -8.00 0.21 -14.84
CA ARG A 207 -7.75 0.93 -16.10
C ARG A 207 -8.94 1.79 -16.55
N ALA A 208 -10.14 1.47 -16.10
CA ALA A 208 -11.33 2.27 -16.38
C ALA A 208 -11.28 3.60 -15.59
N GLU A 209 -10.90 3.54 -14.32
CA GLU A 209 -10.76 4.71 -13.45
C GLU A 209 -9.47 5.50 -13.72
N HIS A 210 -8.40 4.81 -14.11
CA HIS A 210 -7.07 5.40 -14.36
C HIS A 210 -6.54 5.05 -15.76
N PRO A 211 -7.12 5.60 -16.84
CA PRO A 211 -6.74 5.26 -18.22
C PRO A 211 -5.31 5.66 -18.58
N ASP A 212 -4.77 6.69 -17.92
CA ASP A 212 -3.40 7.17 -18.10
C ASP A 212 -2.38 6.47 -17.16
N THR A 213 -2.80 5.40 -16.47
CA THR A 213 -1.94 4.67 -15.53
C THR A 213 -0.72 4.07 -16.22
N ARG A 214 0.39 4.03 -15.48
CA ARG A 214 1.60 3.33 -15.88
C ARG A 214 1.63 1.94 -15.26
N VAL A 215 1.82 0.93 -16.10
CA VAL A 215 1.76 -0.49 -15.73
C VAL A 215 3.18 -1.04 -15.60
N LEU A 216 3.51 -1.64 -14.46
CA LEU A 216 4.77 -2.37 -14.30
C LEU A 216 4.81 -3.50 -15.33
N THR A 217 5.88 -3.51 -16.13
CA THR A 217 6.05 -4.50 -17.21
C THR A 217 6.66 -5.80 -16.72
N THR A 218 6.70 -6.79 -17.62
CA THR A 218 7.43 -8.05 -17.42
C THR A 218 8.93 -7.92 -17.70
N ASP A 219 9.43 -6.75 -18.10
CA ASP A 219 10.86 -6.49 -18.28
C ASP A 219 11.51 -6.15 -16.94
N THR A 220 11.71 -7.19 -16.14
CA THR A 220 12.22 -7.09 -14.76
C THR A 220 13.69 -7.50 -14.64
N GLY A 221 14.31 -7.94 -15.74
CA GLY A 221 15.63 -8.56 -15.75
C GLY A 221 15.67 -10.01 -15.24
N ALA A 222 14.56 -10.57 -14.74
CA ALA A 222 14.47 -11.96 -14.29
C ALA A 222 13.79 -12.88 -15.33
N LEU A 223 14.27 -14.12 -15.43
CA LEU A 223 13.64 -15.18 -16.22
C LEU A 223 12.53 -15.86 -15.40
N ARG A 224 11.29 -15.40 -15.58
CA ARG A 224 10.09 -15.93 -14.93
C ARG A 224 8.96 -16.15 -15.93
N ASP A 225 8.03 -17.04 -15.57
CA ASP A 225 6.78 -17.24 -16.30
C ASP A 225 5.66 -16.45 -15.59
N TYR A 226 5.47 -15.20 -16.01
CA TYR A 226 4.46 -14.31 -15.42
C TYR A 226 3.02 -14.67 -15.80
N HIS A 227 2.79 -15.70 -16.61
CA HIS A 227 1.44 -16.21 -16.89
C HIS A 227 1.01 -17.30 -15.91
N ARG A 228 1.90 -17.71 -15.02
CA ARG A 228 1.65 -18.77 -14.04
C ARG A 228 1.88 -18.27 -12.63
N ASP A 229 0.83 -18.30 -11.84
CA ASP A 229 0.92 -18.13 -10.40
C ASP A 229 1.27 -19.49 -9.74
N PRO A 230 2.34 -19.57 -8.93
CA PRO A 230 2.75 -20.81 -8.27
C PRO A 230 1.82 -21.25 -7.13
N TYR A 231 0.96 -20.36 -6.63
CA TYR A 231 0.07 -20.57 -5.49
C TYR A 231 -1.37 -20.87 -5.91
N GLY A 232 -1.81 -20.57 -7.13
CA GLY A 232 -3.16 -20.88 -7.57
C GLY A 232 -3.70 -19.89 -8.60
N SER A 233 -4.94 -19.45 -8.41
CA SER A 233 -5.53 -18.39 -9.24
C SER A 233 -6.60 -17.64 -8.47
N TYR A 234 -6.51 -16.30 -8.45
CA TYR A 234 -7.63 -15.46 -7.99
C TYR A 234 -8.82 -15.50 -8.94
N ARG A 235 -8.57 -15.52 -10.26
CA ARG A 235 -9.62 -15.46 -11.30
C ARG A 235 -10.56 -16.67 -11.27
N GLU A 236 -9.97 -17.87 -11.36
CA GLU A 236 -10.71 -19.13 -11.30
C GLU A 236 -10.92 -19.64 -9.86
N GLN A 237 -10.47 -18.89 -8.85
CA GLN A 237 -10.50 -19.25 -7.43
C GLN A 237 -10.03 -20.68 -7.16
N SER A 238 -8.70 -20.89 -7.22
CA SER A 238 -8.11 -22.21 -7.06
C SER A 238 -6.78 -22.19 -6.32
N GLY A 239 -6.32 -23.38 -5.90
CA GLY A 239 -5.04 -23.57 -5.24
C GLY A 239 -5.04 -23.08 -3.80
N TYR A 240 -3.90 -22.55 -3.37
CA TYR A 240 -3.67 -22.04 -2.03
C TYR A 240 -4.69 -20.96 -1.63
N TYR A 241 -5.12 -20.09 -2.54
CA TYR A 241 -5.97 -18.95 -2.17
C TYR A 241 -7.36 -19.32 -1.63
N VAL A 242 -7.84 -20.54 -1.89
CA VAL A 242 -9.15 -21.04 -1.44
C VAL A 242 -9.05 -22.21 -0.45
N ASP A 243 -7.83 -22.64 -0.13
CA ASP A 243 -7.57 -23.67 0.88
C ASP A 243 -7.49 -23.02 2.28
N GLU A 244 -8.09 -23.57 3.32
CA GLU A 244 -8.02 -22.96 4.66
C GLU A 244 -6.64 -23.11 5.33
N GLY A 245 -5.78 -23.99 4.82
CA GLY A 245 -4.47 -24.30 5.38
C GLY A 245 -3.39 -23.26 5.06
N THR A 246 -2.40 -23.15 5.94
CA THR A 246 -1.19 -22.34 5.72
C THR A 246 -0.03 -23.24 5.31
N ILE A 247 0.86 -22.75 4.44
CA ILE A 247 2.06 -23.51 4.03
C ILE A 247 3.12 -23.49 5.13
N PHE A 248 3.19 -22.39 5.89
CA PHE A 248 4.14 -22.18 6.97
C PHE A 248 3.41 -21.99 8.31
N PRO A 249 4.13 -22.13 9.45
CA PRO A 249 3.56 -21.91 10.76
C PRO A 249 2.97 -20.51 10.93
N VAL A 250 1.88 -20.42 11.69
CA VAL A 250 1.19 -19.19 12.08
C VAL A 250 0.78 -19.34 13.53
N GLU A 251 1.23 -18.42 14.37
CA GLU A 251 0.86 -18.35 15.79
C GLU A 251 0.81 -16.86 16.22
N PRO A 252 -0.19 -16.45 17.02
CA PRO A 252 -1.37 -17.21 17.41
C PRO A 252 -2.36 -17.40 16.25
N THR A 253 -3.38 -18.25 16.45
CA THR A 253 -4.48 -18.48 15.50
C THR A 253 -5.82 -18.12 16.14
N ASP A 254 -6.82 -17.83 15.30
CA ASP A 254 -8.19 -17.51 15.70
C ASP A 254 -9.19 -17.99 14.65
N ASP A 255 -10.37 -18.43 15.09
CA ASP A 255 -11.43 -19.02 14.27
C ASP A 255 -12.68 -18.13 14.14
N THR A 256 -12.57 -16.83 14.46
CA THR A 256 -13.65 -15.84 14.28
C THR A 256 -14.11 -15.75 12.83
N PHE A 257 -13.18 -15.85 11.88
CA PHE A 257 -13.42 -15.83 10.44
C PHE A 257 -12.74 -17.01 9.76
N GLY A 258 -13.07 -17.26 8.48
CA GLY A 258 -12.29 -18.19 7.66
C GLY A 258 -10.83 -17.76 7.64
N SER A 259 -9.89 -18.72 7.65
CA SER A 259 -8.44 -18.45 7.72
C SER A 259 -8.02 -17.46 6.63
N LYS A 260 -8.54 -17.63 5.41
CA LYS A 260 -8.25 -16.78 4.25
C LYS A 260 -9.36 -15.80 3.90
N GLU A 261 -10.33 -15.61 4.79
CA GLU A 261 -11.29 -14.53 4.66
C GLU A 261 -10.55 -13.19 4.67
N VAL A 262 -10.83 -12.33 3.69
CA VAL A 262 -10.13 -11.06 3.54
C VAL A 262 -10.77 -10.01 4.44
N VAL A 263 -9.94 -9.44 5.31
CA VAL A 263 -10.30 -8.30 6.17
C VAL A 263 -9.56 -7.04 5.71
N LEU A 264 -10.18 -5.90 5.94
CA LEU A 264 -9.51 -4.60 5.98
C LEU A 264 -8.86 -4.47 7.36
N GLY A 265 -7.56 -4.71 7.42
CA GLY A 265 -6.75 -4.49 8.62
C GLY A 265 -6.34 -3.03 8.70
N ILE A 266 -6.76 -2.32 9.75
CA ILE A 266 -6.58 -0.88 9.94
C ILE A 266 -5.74 -0.65 11.20
N ARG A 267 -4.72 0.21 11.11
CA ARG A 267 -3.87 0.62 12.24
C ARG A 267 -4.14 2.08 12.62
N GLY A 268 -4.21 2.35 13.91
CA GLY A 268 -4.39 3.68 14.47
C GLY A 268 -3.61 3.81 15.79
N GLY A 269 -2.40 4.37 15.71
CA GLY A 269 -1.48 4.37 16.85
C GLY A 269 -1.16 2.94 17.29
N ASP A 270 -1.33 2.65 18.58
CA ASP A 270 -1.14 1.31 19.14
C ASP A 270 -2.38 0.41 19.01
N SER A 271 -3.48 0.90 18.43
CA SER A 271 -4.71 0.14 18.24
C SER A 271 -4.85 -0.42 16.83
N GLN A 272 -5.49 -1.59 16.73
CA GLN A 272 -5.77 -2.25 15.46
C GLN A 272 -7.23 -2.66 15.36
N LEU A 273 -7.75 -2.63 14.14
CA LEU A 273 -9.12 -2.96 13.83
C LEU A 273 -9.16 -3.83 12.56
N ALA A 274 -10.00 -4.86 12.57
CA ALA A 274 -10.34 -5.65 11.39
C ALA A 274 -11.83 -5.48 11.05
N ILE A 275 -12.10 -5.25 9.77
CA ILE A 275 -13.44 -5.23 9.19
C ILE A 275 -13.49 -6.25 8.05
N PRO A 276 -14.37 -7.26 8.07
CA PRO A 276 -14.53 -8.17 6.93
C PRO A 276 -14.83 -7.39 5.65
N LYS A 277 -14.08 -7.63 4.58
CA LYS A 277 -14.23 -6.88 3.33
C LYS A 277 -15.59 -7.11 2.69
N GLU A 278 -16.11 -8.34 2.77
CA GLU A 278 -17.43 -8.68 2.23
C GLU A 278 -18.55 -7.92 2.94
N ARG A 279 -18.41 -7.65 4.24
CA ARG A 279 -19.37 -6.80 4.96
C ARG A 279 -19.44 -5.40 4.37
N VAL A 280 -18.30 -4.79 4.05
CA VAL A 280 -18.26 -3.46 3.43
C VAL A 280 -18.92 -3.50 2.06
N ARG A 281 -18.72 -4.57 1.30
CA ARG A 281 -19.39 -4.79 0.01
C ARG A 281 -20.92 -4.90 0.15
N GLU A 282 -21.40 -5.63 1.16
CA GLU A 282 -22.84 -5.84 1.38
C GLU A 282 -23.54 -4.59 1.94
N GLU A 283 -22.90 -3.89 2.87
CA GLU A 283 -23.47 -2.70 3.54
C GLU A 283 -23.18 -1.39 2.79
N GLY A 284 -22.22 -1.39 1.87
CA GLY A 284 -21.72 -0.23 1.13
C GLY A 284 -20.80 0.67 1.97
N THR A 285 -21.10 0.87 3.26
CA THR A 285 -20.27 1.68 4.15
C THR A 285 -20.31 1.16 5.59
N VAL A 286 -19.16 1.07 6.23
CA VAL A 286 -19.00 0.72 7.65
C VAL A 286 -18.18 1.81 8.34
N ASP A 287 -18.81 2.51 9.29
CA ASP A 287 -18.15 3.49 10.16
C ASP A 287 -17.62 2.81 11.43
N ALA A 288 -16.39 3.13 11.81
CA ALA A 288 -15.73 2.59 13.00
C ALA A 288 -14.79 3.62 13.65
N GLU A 289 -14.12 3.21 14.71
CA GLU A 289 -13.10 3.98 15.41
C GLU A 289 -11.92 3.05 15.72
N VAL A 290 -10.70 3.55 15.56
CA VAL A 290 -9.46 2.88 15.91
C VAL A 290 -8.51 3.89 16.57
N GLY A 291 -8.02 3.58 17.77
CA GLY A 291 -7.13 4.49 18.51
C GLY A 291 -7.71 5.88 18.77
N GLY A 292 -9.05 5.99 18.92
CA GLY A 292 -9.75 7.26 19.10
C GLY A 292 -9.94 8.09 17.81
N VAL A 293 -9.55 7.54 16.65
CA VAL A 293 -9.74 8.17 15.33
C VAL A 293 -10.88 7.47 14.61
N GLY A 294 -11.90 8.24 14.22
CA GLY A 294 -12.99 7.74 13.39
C GLY A 294 -12.50 7.36 12.00
N VAL A 295 -12.91 6.21 11.49
CA VAL A 295 -12.59 5.71 10.15
C VAL A 295 -13.87 5.26 9.43
N ARG A 296 -13.88 5.42 8.10
CA ARG A 296 -14.96 4.98 7.23
C ARG A 296 -14.39 4.01 6.20
N ALA A 297 -14.86 2.77 6.24
CA ALA A 297 -14.67 1.82 5.16
C ALA A 297 -15.85 1.93 4.17
N GLU A 298 -15.56 2.14 2.89
CA GLU A 298 -16.57 2.34 1.86
C GLU A 298 -16.26 1.44 0.66
N TRP A 299 -17.30 0.79 0.13
CA TRP A 299 -17.21 0.02 -1.10
C TRP A 299 -17.19 0.99 -2.30
N ASP A 300 -16.10 0.96 -3.05
CA ASP A 300 -15.95 1.65 -4.31
C ASP A 300 -16.46 0.74 -5.44
N GLU A 301 -17.57 1.12 -6.07
CA GLU A 301 -18.19 0.36 -7.16
C GLU A 301 -17.39 0.42 -8.47
N ASP A 302 -16.64 1.51 -8.70
CA ASP A 302 -15.85 1.69 -9.93
C ASP A 302 -14.54 0.88 -9.86
N LEU A 303 -13.95 0.81 -8.66
CA LEU A 303 -12.76 -0.01 -8.36
C LEU A 303 -13.10 -1.41 -7.84
N GLU A 304 -14.38 -1.74 -7.65
CA GLU A 304 -14.86 -3.05 -7.17
C GLU A 304 -14.13 -3.55 -5.92
N THR A 305 -13.89 -2.64 -4.96
CA THR A 305 -13.09 -2.91 -3.76
C THR A 305 -13.43 -1.96 -2.62
N ALA A 306 -12.97 -2.24 -1.41
CA ALA A 306 -13.19 -1.35 -0.27
C ALA A 306 -12.00 -0.41 -0.06
N ARG A 307 -12.28 0.85 0.30
CA ARG A 307 -11.28 1.83 0.73
C ARG A 307 -11.58 2.29 2.15
N VAL A 308 -10.54 2.61 2.90
CA VAL A 308 -10.68 3.17 4.25
C VAL A 308 -10.12 4.57 4.28
N SER A 309 -10.92 5.52 4.74
CA SER A 309 -10.51 6.91 4.98
C SER A 309 -10.70 7.29 6.44
N ARG A 310 -9.90 8.25 6.90
CA ARG A 310 -10.11 8.87 8.20
C ARG A 310 -11.31 9.81 8.13
N ALA A 311 -12.22 9.71 9.09
CA ALA A 311 -13.45 10.51 9.11
C ALA A 311 -13.21 12.01 9.34
N ASP A 312 -12.06 12.38 9.91
CA ASP A 312 -11.68 13.77 10.22
C ASP A 312 -11.10 14.52 9.01
N SER A 313 -10.22 13.88 8.23
CA SER A 313 -9.54 14.49 7.10
C SER A 313 -10.06 14.05 5.73
N GLY A 314 -10.71 12.88 5.64
CA GLY A 314 -11.02 12.21 4.38
C GLY A 314 -9.79 11.62 3.67
N GLU A 315 -8.60 11.73 4.27
CA GLU A 315 -7.39 11.10 3.76
C GLU A 315 -7.46 9.58 3.98
N PRO A 316 -6.77 8.77 3.16
CA PRO A 316 -6.72 7.34 3.39
C PRO A 316 -6.18 7.01 4.79
N ALA A 317 -6.80 6.02 5.44
CA ALA A 317 -6.28 5.47 6.69
C ALA A 317 -5.03 4.59 6.42
N ASP A 318 -4.28 4.26 7.46
CA ASP A 318 -3.29 3.18 7.36
C ASP A 318 -4.03 1.84 7.42
N PHE A 319 -4.29 1.27 6.25
CA PHE A 319 -4.97 -0.01 6.10
C PHE A 319 -4.34 -0.88 5.02
N MET A 320 -4.61 -2.17 5.09
CA MET A 320 -4.30 -3.14 4.04
C MET A 320 -5.38 -4.21 3.97
N ASP A 321 -5.59 -4.77 2.79
CA ASP A 321 -6.23 -6.06 2.65
C ASP A 321 -5.30 -7.15 3.22
N ALA A 322 -5.85 -8.06 4.02
CA ALA A 322 -5.11 -9.18 4.58
C ALA A 322 -6.02 -10.40 4.75
N MET A 323 -5.48 -11.60 4.51
CA MET A 323 -6.11 -12.83 4.98
C MET A 323 -6.16 -12.83 6.52
N TRP A 324 -7.30 -13.23 7.09
CA TRP A 324 -7.56 -13.16 8.53
C TRP A 324 -6.45 -13.79 9.38
N PHE A 325 -6.02 -15.00 9.02
CA PHE A 325 -4.99 -15.71 9.79
C PHE A 325 -3.73 -14.86 9.95
N SER A 326 -3.35 -14.12 8.90
CA SER A 326 -2.13 -13.33 8.89
C SER A 326 -2.30 -12.07 9.73
N TRP A 327 -3.39 -11.33 9.52
CA TRP A 327 -3.68 -10.13 10.30
C TRP A 327 -3.72 -10.43 11.80
N PHE A 328 -4.48 -11.46 12.19
CA PHE A 328 -4.64 -11.85 13.59
C PHE A 328 -3.31 -12.28 14.23
N SER A 329 -2.47 -13.01 13.50
CA SER A 329 -1.18 -13.48 14.03
C SER A 329 -0.20 -12.35 14.38
N PHE A 330 -0.34 -11.16 13.79
CA PHE A 330 0.45 -9.98 14.16
C PHE A 330 -0.28 -9.08 15.17
N TYR A 331 -1.62 -9.10 15.17
CA TYR A 331 -2.46 -8.24 16.00
C TYR A 331 -3.55 -9.07 16.71
N PRO A 332 -3.20 -9.94 17.67
CA PRO A 332 -4.17 -10.82 18.33
C PRO A 332 -5.20 -10.07 19.20
N ASP A 333 -4.86 -8.85 19.62
CA ASP A 333 -5.75 -7.96 20.36
C ASP A 333 -6.56 -7.03 19.43
N THR A 334 -6.54 -7.26 18.11
CA THR A 334 -7.29 -6.44 17.13
C THR A 334 -8.77 -6.39 17.49
N GLU A 335 -9.34 -5.19 17.49
CA GLU A 335 -10.80 -5.07 17.53
C GLU A 335 -11.38 -5.65 16.24
N VAL A 336 -12.58 -6.22 16.33
CA VAL A 336 -13.30 -6.75 15.18
C VAL A 336 -14.67 -6.08 15.07
N ARG A 337 -14.98 -5.53 13.90
CA ARG A 337 -16.32 -5.02 13.58
C ARG A 337 -17.03 -6.05 12.70
N ARG A 338 -17.64 -7.02 13.37
CA ARG A 338 -18.43 -8.12 12.76
C ARG A 338 -19.71 -7.64 12.12
#